data_AF-A0A438DQS0-F1
#
_entry.id   AF-A0A438DQS0-F1
#
_cell.length_a   1.000
_cell.length_b   1.000
_cell.length_c   1.000
_cell.angle_alpha   90.00
_cell.angle_beta   90.00
_cell.angle_gamma   90.00
#
_symmetry.space_group_name_H-M   'P 1'
#
loop_
_entity.id
_entity.type
_entity.pdbx_description
1 polymer ?
#
loop_
_entity_poly.entity_id
_entity_poly.type
_entity_poly.pdbx_seq_one_letter_code
_entity_poly.pdbx_strand_id
1 'polypeptide(L)'
;MVIAGVWDAVVTCFFIDTAHNIVEYIEIISRILKDGGVWINFGPLLYHFADMYGQEDEMSIELSLEDVKKVALHYGFQTEKERTIETTYTTNPRSMMQVRFLPGA
;
A
#
# COMPACT_ATOMS: atom_id res chain seq x y z
N MET A 1 -1.04 -19.13 -13.28
CA MET A 1 0.10 -18.65 -14.11
C MET A 1 0.15 -17.14 -13.98
N VAL A 2 1.08 -16.59 -13.19
CA VAL A 2 1.24 -15.13 -13.07
C VAL A 2 2.17 -14.69 -14.20
N ILE A 3 1.62 -13.92 -15.13
CA ILE A 3 2.35 -13.24 -16.20
C ILE A 3 3.35 -12.25 -15.57
N ALA A 4 4.64 -12.38 -15.91
CA ALA A 4 5.71 -11.51 -15.41
C ALA A 4 6.05 -10.45 -16.46
N GLY A 5 6.42 -9.25 -16.03
CA GLY A 5 6.95 -8.22 -16.92
C GLY A 5 5.95 -7.72 -17.98
N VAL A 6 4.68 -7.51 -17.62
CA VAL A 6 3.63 -7.12 -18.58
C VAL A 6 3.22 -5.67 -18.46
N TRP A 7 3.27 -5.09 -17.27
CA TRP A 7 2.76 -3.74 -17.02
C TRP A 7 3.87 -2.69 -17.03
N ASP A 8 3.64 -1.58 -17.70
CA ASP A 8 4.53 -0.41 -17.66
C ASP A 8 4.35 0.39 -16.36
N ALA A 9 3.16 0.33 -15.77
CA ALA A 9 2.86 0.98 -14.51
C ALA A 9 1.84 0.21 -13.68
N VAL A 10 1.97 0.29 -12.36
CA VAL A 10 0.97 -0.17 -11.37
C VAL A 10 0.65 1.01 -10.46
N VAL A 11 -0.64 1.28 -10.25
CA VAL A 11 -1.11 2.34 -9.38
C VAL A 11 -2.00 1.75 -8.29
N THR A 12 -1.62 1.97 -7.03
CA THR A 12 -2.38 1.55 -5.86
C THR A 12 -2.91 2.79 -5.12
N CYS A 13 -4.21 2.82 -4.81
CA CYS A 13 -4.85 3.95 -4.15
C CYS A 13 -5.74 3.44 -3.01
N PHE A 14 -5.39 3.70 -1.75
CA PHE A 14 -6.05 3.12 -0.56
C PHE A 14 -6.20 1.59 -0.66
N PHE A 15 -5.09 0.91 -0.95
CA PHE A 15 -5.12 -0.50 -1.33
C PHE A 15 -4.08 -1.37 -0.62
N ILE A 16 -2.84 -0.93 -0.46
CA ILE A 16 -1.78 -1.81 0.05
C ILE A 16 -1.97 -2.24 1.51
N ASP A 17 -2.77 -1.49 2.26
CA ASP A 17 -3.16 -1.76 3.64
C ASP A 17 -4.34 -2.75 3.77
N THR A 18 -4.91 -3.19 2.64
CA THR A 18 -5.91 -4.27 2.63
C THR A 18 -5.30 -5.67 2.56
N ALA A 19 -3.97 -5.78 2.59
CA ALA A 19 -3.28 -7.06 2.53
C ALA A 19 -3.19 -7.70 3.93
N HIS A 20 -3.37 -9.02 4.02
CA HIS A 20 -2.90 -9.79 5.18
C HIS A 20 -1.38 -9.73 5.30
N ASN A 21 -0.69 -9.76 4.16
CA ASN A 21 0.75 -9.65 4.07
C ASN A 21 1.13 -8.66 2.96
N ILE A 22 1.46 -7.43 3.35
CA ILE A 22 1.87 -6.37 2.41
C ILE A 22 3.12 -6.73 1.60
N VAL A 23 3.99 -7.61 2.12
CA VAL A 23 5.20 -8.06 1.41
C VAL A 23 4.83 -8.82 0.14
N GLU A 24 3.77 -9.63 0.18
CA GLU A 24 3.28 -10.37 -0.99
C GLU A 24 2.75 -9.42 -2.07
N TYR A 25 2.09 -8.33 -1.67
CA TYR A 25 1.66 -7.30 -2.63
C TYR A 25 2.86 -6.67 -3.31
N ILE A 26 3.90 -6.27 -2.56
CA ILE A 26 5.12 -5.66 -3.11
C ILE A 26 5.85 -6.61 -4.06
N GLU A 27 5.94 -7.91 -3.70
CA GLU A 27 6.52 -8.94 -4.57
C GLU A 27 5.73 -9.12 -5.87
N ILE A 28 4.41 -9.18 -5.80
CA ILE A 28 3.57 -9.32 -6.99
C ILE A 28 3.73 -8.09 -7.88
N ILE A 29 3.69 -6.89 -7.31
CA ILE A 29 3.84 -5.64 -8.05
C ILE A 29 5.20 -5.60 -8.77
N SER A 30 6.30 -5.95 -8.09
CA SER A 30 7.63 -5.99 -8.72
C SER A 30 7.69 -7.01 -9.85
N ARG A 31 7.06 -8.18 -9.68
CA ARG A 31 7.06 -9.25 -10.69
C ARG A 31 6.25 -8.91 -11.95
N ILE A 32 5.11 -8.26 -11.79
CA ILE A 32 4.21 -7.99 -12.92
C ILE A 32 4.64 -6.76 -13.73
N LEU A 33 5.43 -5.87 -13.13
CA LEU A 33 6.04 -4.73 -13.81
C LEU A 33 7.13 -5.19 -14.77
N LYS A 34 7.22 -4.53 -15.93
CA LYS A 34 8.37 -4.62 -16.84
C LYS A 34 9.61 -4.03 -16.17
N ASP A 35 10.78 -4.38 -16.69
CA ASP A 35 12.02 -3.65 -16.37
C ASP A 35 11.84 -2.16 -16.70
N GLY A 36 12.11 -1.31 -15.72
CA GLY A 36 11.89 0.15 -15.81
C GLY A 36 10.42 0.59 -15.66
N GLY A 37 9.51 -0.34 -15.39
CA GLY A 37 8.13 -0.03 -15.04
C GLY A 37 8.03 0.68 -13.69
N VAL A 38 6.94 1.42 -13.48
CA VAL A 38 6.77 2.27 -12.30
C VAL A 38 5.64 1.80 -11.39
N TRP A 39 5.89 1.84 -10.09
CA TRP A 39 4.83 1.68 -9.09
C TRP A 39 4.54 3.03 -8.43
N ILE A 40 3.27 3.45 -8.45
CA ILE A 40 2.77 4.65 -7.78
C ILE A 40 1.80 4.19 -6.70
N ASN A 41 2.08 4.54 -5.44
CA ASN A 41 1.20 4.24 -4.32
C ASN A 41 0.66 5.52 -3.70
N PHE A 42 -0.62 5.56 -3.38
CA PHE A 42 -1.23 6.65 -2.65
C PHE A 42 -2.25 6.12 -1.63
N GLY A 43 -1.92 6.16 -0.35
CA GLY A 43 -2.86 5.75 0.69
C GLY A 43 -2.25 5.77 2.09
N PRO A 44 -3.09 5.66 3.13
CA PRO A 44 -2.61 5.41 4.48
C PRO A 44 -2.04 3.98 4.60
N LEU A 45 -1.52 3.67 5.80
CA LEU A 45 -1.22 2.31 6.22
C LEU A 45 -2.17 1.94 7.38
N LEU A 46 -3.47 1.93 7.09
CA LEU A 46 -4.49 1.53 8.06
C LEU A 46 -4.84 0.06 7.84
N TYR A 47 -4.02 -0.83 8.39
CA TYR A 47 -4.12 -2.27 8.13
C TYR A 47 -5.48 -2.84 8.50
N HIS A 48 -6.15 -3.41 7.51
CA HIS A 48 -7.56 -3.82 7.61
C HIS A 48 -7.80 -4.89 8.69
N PHE A 49 -6.83 -5.76 8.90
CA PHE A 49 -6.94 -6.95 9.76
C PHE A 49 -6.30 -6.77 11.14
N ALA A 50 -5.79 -5.57 11.48
CA ALA A 50 -5.02 -5.34 12.70
C ALA A 50 -5.80 -5.60 14.00
N ASP A 51 -7.11 -5.33 14.00
CA ASP A 51 -7.97 -5.46 15.19
C ASP A 51 -8.88 -6.71 15.15
N MET A 52 -8.68 -7.64 14.21
CA MET A 52 -9.55 -8.82 14.01
C MET A 52 -9.23 -10.00 14.94
N TYR A 53 -8.86 -9.72 16.20
CA TYR A 53 -8.59 -10.77 17.19
C TYR A 53 -9.88 -11.55 17.55
N GLY A 54 -10.01 -12.79 17.06
CA GLY A 54 -10.95 -13.79 17.60
C GLY A 54 -12.09 -14.27 16.69
N GLN A 55 -12.24 -13.75 15.47
CA GLN A 55 -13.10 -14.35 14.44
C GLN A 55 -12.22 -14.85 13.31
N GLU A 56 -11.68 -16.07 13.48
CA GLU A 56 -10.60 -16.64 12.66
C GLU A 56 -9.29 -15.85 12.91
N ASP A 57 -8.21 -16.50 13.38
CA ASP A 57 -6.89 -15.85 13.57
C ASP A 57 -6.33 -15.43 12.20
N GLU A 58 -6.91 -14.39 11.59
CA GLU A 58 -6.49 -13.86 10.30
C GLU A 58 -5.17 -13.12 10.51
N MET A 59 -4.11 -13.66 9.90
CA MET A 59 -2.78 -13.06 9.96
C MET A 59 -2.80 -11.64 9.39
N SER A 60 -2.16 -10.71 10.11
CA SER A 60 -1.93 -9.32 9.68
C SER A 60 -0.45 -8.97 9.88
N ILE A 61 0.27 -8.67 8.80
CA ILE A 61 1.65 -8.15 8.84
C ILE A 61 1.61 -6.64 8.66
N GLU A 62 1.85 -5.94 9.76
CA GLU A 62 1.67 -4.50 9.87
C GLU A 62 3.03 -3.79 9.84
N LEU A 63 3.46 -3.38 8.64
CA LEU A 63 4.72 -2.67 8.48
C LEU A 63 4.57 -1.16 8.65
N SER A 64 5.57 -0.53 9.24
CA SER A 64 5.73 0.93 9.19
C SER A 64 6.02 1.39 7.76
N LEU A 65 5.80 2.68 7.45
CA LEU A 65 6.17 3.23 6.13
C LEU A 65 7.66 3.04 5.83
N GLU A 66 8.52 3.17 6.84
CA GLU A 66 9.96 2.94 6.69
C GLU A 66 10.26 1.51 6.28
N ASP A 67 9.57 0.54 6.86
CA ASP A 67 9.79 -0.88 6.56
C ASP A 67 9.17 -1.27 5.22
N VAL A 68 8.01 -0.71 4.85
CA VAL A 68 7.46 -0.83 3.48
C VAL A 68 8.47 -0.38 2.45
N LYS A 69 9.15 0.76 2.67
CA LYS A 69 10.18 1.27 1.77
C LYS A 69 11.42 0.37 1.72
N LYS A 70 11.85 -0.19 2.85
CA LYS A 70 12.97 -1.17 2.88
C LYS A 70 12.63 -2.44 2.11
N VAL A 71 11.41 -2.94 2.24
CA VAL A 71 10.91 -4.10 1.49
C VAL A 71 10.84 -3.77 0.00
N ALA A 72 10.29 -2.62 -0.38
CA ALA A 72 10.26 -2.18 -1.78
C ALA A 72 11.67 -2.09 -2.37
N LEU A 73 12.63 -1.52 -1.63
CA LEU A 73 14.03 -1.47 -2.04
C LEU A 73 14.64 -2.87 -2.22
N HIS A 74 14.31 -3.81 -1.32
CA HIS A 74 14.76 -5.20 -1.42
C HIS A 74 14.27 -5.87 -2.72
N TYR A 75 13.05 -5.58 -3.16
CA TYR A 75 12.48 -6.06 -4.42
C TYR A 75 12.91 -5.24 -5.65
N GLY A 76 13.90 -4.36 -5.52
CA GLY A 76 14.52 -3.65 -6.64
C GLY A 76 13.89 -2.31 -6.99
N PHE A 77 12.90 -1.82 -6.23
CA PHE A 77 12.36 -0.48 -6.43
C PHE A 77 13.35 0.60 -5.97
N GLN A 78 13.36 1.72 -6.69
CA GLN A 78 14.04 2.94 -6.29
C GLN A 78 13.02 4.05 -6.06
N THR A 79 13.18 4.82 -4.98
CA THR A 79 12.28 5.92 -4.67
C THR A 79 12.63 7.12 -5.54
N GLU A 80 11.77 7.43 -6.51
CA GLU A 80 11.89 8.60 -7.37
C GLU A 80 11.22 9.86 -6.77
N LYS A 81 10.08 9.65 -6.11
CA LYS A 81 9.28 10.74 -5.53
C LYS A 81 8.58 10.26 -4.27
N GLU A 82 8.52 11.15 -3.28
CA GLU A 82 7.83 10.92 -2.02
C GLU A 82 7.21 12.23 -1.52
N ARG A 83 5.93 12.20 -1.16
CA ARG A 83 5.22 13.32 -0.55
C ARG A 83 4.19 12.84 0.46
N THR A 84 4.03 13.60 1.54
CA THR A 84 2.86 13.47 2.40
C THR A 84 1.75 14.39 1.89
N ILE A 85 0.57 13.84 1.62
CA ILE A 85 -0.57 14.59 1.09
C ILE A 85 -1.78 14.33 1.99
N GLU A 86 -2.32 15.38 2.60
CA GLU A 86 -3.52 15.27 3.41
C GLU A 86 -4.77 14.99 2.55
N THR A 87 -5.60 14.04 2.97
CA THR A 87 -6.83 13.69 2.25
C THR A 87 -7.92 13.12 3.19
N THR A 88 -9.08 12.82 2.62
CA THR A 88 -10.22 12.18 3.29
C THR A 88 -10.67 10.94 2.51
N TYR A 89 -11.46 10.07 3.13
CA TYR A 89 -12.08 8.93 2.46
C TYR A 89 -13.55 8.84 2.86
N THR A 90 -14.46 9.02 1.89
CA THR A 90 -15.92 8.97 2.11
C THR A 90 -16.45 9.89 3.25
N THR A 91 -15.71 10.94 3.60
CA THR A 91 -16.06 11.83 4.72
C THR A 91 -17.30 12.67 4.40
N ASN A 92 -18.23 12.74 5.36
CA ASN A 92 -19.33 13.70 5.30
C ASN A 92 -18.82 15.11 5.68
N PRO A 93 -18.80 16.08 4.74
CA PRO A 93 -18.25 17.42 5.02
C PRO A 93 -19.10 18.21 6.02
N ARG A 94 -20.34 17.81 6.27
CA ARG A 94 -21.24 18.44 7.25
C ARG A 94 -21.14 17.84 8.65
N SER A 95 -20.40 16.73 8.81
CA SER A 95 -20.20 16.09 10.12
C SER A 95 -19.29 16.94 11.01
N MET A 96 -19.60 16.99 12.31
CA MET A 96 -18.71 17.60 13.31
C MET A 96 -17.43 16.78 13.52
N MET A 97 -17.49 15.47 13.28
CA MET A 97 -16.33 14.58 13.29
C MET A 97 -15.86 14.33 11.85
N GLN A 98 -14.59 14.62 11.56
CA GLN A 98 -13.95 14.37 10.28
C GLN A 98 -12.70 13.53 10.48
N VAL A 99 -12.58 12.44 9.73
CA VAL A 99 -11.36 11.63 9.66
C VAL A 99 -10.50 12.15 8.50
N ARG A 100 -9.23 12.40 8.79
CA ARG A 100 -8.23 12.86 7.82
C ARG A 100 -7.06 11.89 7.84
N PHE A 101 -6.52 11.59 6.67
CA PHE A 101 -5.38 10.71 6.49
C PHE A 101 -4.19 11.52 5.98
N LEU A 102 -2.98 11.10 6.36
CA LEU A 102 -1.72 11.61 5.83
C LEU A 102 -0.97 10.53 5.01
N PRO A 103 -1.51 10.10 3.85
CA PRO A 103 -0.82 9.20 2.94
C PRO A 103 0.59 9.62 2.55
N GLY A 104 1.47 8.63 2.43
CA GLY A 104 2.66 8.74 1.58
C GLY A 104 2.29 8.50 0.12
N ALA A 105 2.87 9.31 -0.78
CA ALA A 105 2.67 9.30 -2.23
C ALA A 105 3.99 9.27 -2.99
#